data_AF-A0A0H3AHV1-F1
#
_entry.id   AF-A0A0H3AHV1-F1
#
_cell.length_a   1.000
_cell.length_b   1.000
_cell.length_c   1.000
_cell.angle_alpha   90.00
_cell.angle_beta   90.00
_cell.angle_gamma   90.00
#
_symmetry.space_group_name_H-M   'P 1'
#
loop_
_entity.id
_entity.type
_entity.pdbx_description
1 polymer ?
#
loop_
_entity_poly.entity_id
_entity_poly.type
_entity_poly.pdbx_seq_one_letter_code
_entity_poly.pdbx_strand_id
1 'polypeptide(L)'
;MGYVRVIYQFPDNLWWNECSNQVYYAQDPMKPERLIGTPSIMQAKLLKILCEYHPSPCPNDQIIKALWPHGFISSESLTQAIKRTRDFLNDEHKTLIENVKLQGYRINIIQVIVSENIVDEADCSQKKSVKERIKIEWGKINVVPYLVFSALYVALLPVIWWSYGQWYQHELAGITHDLRDLARLPGITIQKLSEQKLMFAIDQHQCSVNYEQKTLECTKN
;
A
#
# COMPACT_ATOMS: atom_id res chain seq x y z
N MET A 1 -32.14 11.69 4.68
CA MET A 1 -31.72 10.64 5.63
C MET A 1 -31.28 11.35 6.89
N GLY A 2 -31.96 11.16 8.02
CA GLY A 2 -31.54 11.76 9.28
C GLY A 2 -30.22 11.14 9.74
N TYR A 3 -29.25 11.96 10.13
CA TYR A 3 -28.01 11.48 10.71
C TYR A 3 -28.23 11.29 12.21
N VAL A 4 -28.05 10.06 12.70
CA VAL A 4 -28.06 9.77 14.13
C VAL A 4 -26.75 10.29 14.72
N ARG A 5 -26.84 11.22 15.66
CA ARG A 5 -25.66 11.74 16.39
C ARG A 5 -25.45 10.86 17.61
N VAL A 6 -24.33 10.12 17.61
CA VAL A 6 -23.89 9.32 18.76
C VAL A 6 -22.68 9.98 19.41
N ILE A 7 -22.79 10.28 20.71
CA ILE A 7 -21.73 10.84 21.52
C ILE A 7 -21.47 9.92 22.71
N TYR A 8 -20.23 9.48 22.86
CA TYR A 8 -19.80 8.61 23.94
C TYR A 8 -19.13 9.46 25.03
N GLN A 9 -19.52 9.25 26.29
CA GLN A 9 -18.78 9.76 27.44
C GLN A 9 -17.89 8.66 28.01
N PHE A 10 -16.64 9.02 28.20
CA PHE A 10 -15.61 8.25 28.85
C PHE A 10 -15.29 8.86 30.23
N PRO A 11 -14.53 8.15 31.09
CA PRO A 11 -13.95 8.72 32.31
C PRO A 11 -13.29 10.09 32.12
N ASP A 12 -13.18 10.84 33.21
CA ASP A 12 -12.53 12.16 33.25
C ASP A 12 -13.18 13.23 32.38
N ASN A 13 -14.50 13.15 32.19
CA ASN A 13 -15.28 14.09 31.35
C ASN A 13 -14.78 14.16 29.90
N LEU A 14 -14.21 13.06 29.43
CA LEU A 14 -13.76 12.89 28.06
C LEU A 14 -14.95 12.48 27.19
N TRP A 15 -15.14 13.18 26.08
CA TRP A 15 -16.22 12.92 25.14
C TRP A 15 -15.69 12.63 23.76
N TRP A 16 -16.34 11.72 23.06
CA TRP A 16 -16.11 11.46 21.66
C TRP A 16 -17.40 11.53 20.87
N ASN A 17 -17.43 12.45 19.90
CA ASN A 17 -18.52 12.57 18.95
C ASN A 17 -18.18 11.75 17.71
N GLU A 18 -18.94 10.68 17.47
CA GLU A 18 -18.72 9.78 16.33
C GLU A 18 -18.96 10.50 14.98
N CYS A 19 -19.90 11.44 14.96
CA CYS A 19 -20.29 12.15 13.77
C CYS A 19 -19.22 13.14 13.31
N SER A 20 -18.76 14.02 14.20
CA SER A 20 -17.68 14.97 13.89
C SER A 20 -16.29 14.33 13.96
N ASN A 21 -16.18 13.14 14.55
CA ASN A 21 -14.92 12.47 14.86
C ASN A 21 -13.97 13.37 15.65
N GLN A 22 -14.48 14.01 16.70
CA GLN A 22 -13.70 14.88 17.58
C GLN A 22 -13.73 14.33 19.00
N VAL A 23 -12.58 14.41 19.66
CA VAL A 23 -12.42 14.09 21.08
C VAL A 23 -12.12 15.36 21.84
N TYR A 24 -12.84 15.59 22.93
CA TYR A 24 -12.76 16.80 23.73
C TYR A 24 -13.12 16.53 25.20
N TYR A 25 -12.63 17.40 26.09
CA TYR A 25 -13.09 17.46 27.47
C TYR A 25 -14.22 18.48 27.60
N ALA A 26 -15.26 18.12 28.33
CA ALA A 26 -16.37 19.03 28.64
C ALA A 26 -17.17 18.55 29.85
N GLN A 27 -17.66 19.45 30.69
CA GLN A 27 -18.70 19.12 31.66
C GLN A 27 -20.07 18.93 30.98
N ASP A 28 -20.33 19.71 29.93
CA ASP A 28 -21.53 19.62 29.10
C ASP A 28 -21.16 19.13 27.68
N PRO A 29 -21.74 18.01 27.18
CA PRO A 29 -21.43 17.47 25.87
C PRO A 29 -21.63 18.46 24.71
N MET A 30 -22.49 19.47 24.86
CA MET A 30 -22.80 20.45 23.82
C MET A 30 -21.83 21.64 23.81
N LYS A 31 -21.04 21.83 24.86
CA LYS A 31 -20.12 22.97 25.00
C LYS A 31 -18.70 22.47 25.29
N PRO A 32 -17.89 22.19 24.25
CA PRO A 32 -16.53 21.70 24.44
C PRO A 32 -15.67 22.75 25.16
N GLU A 33 -15.01 22.34 26.26
CA GLU A 33 -14.10 23.21 27.02
C GLU A 33 -12.68 23.13 26.46
N ARG A 34 -12.23 21.92 26.13
CA ARG A 34 -10.89 21.68 25.59
C ARG A 34 -10.93 20.61 24.51
N LEU A 35 -10.56 20.98 23.28
CA LEU A 35 -10.39 20.04 22.18
C LEU A 35 -9.05 19.29 22.31
N ILE A 36 -9.09 17.96 22.24
CA ILE A 36 -7.88 17.12 22.14
C ILE A 36 -7.46 17.03 20.67
N GLY A 37 -8.43 16.75 19.80
CA GLY A 37 -8.21 16.66 18.36
C GLY A 37 -9.13 15.67 17.68
N THR A 38 -8.73 15.23 16.49
CA THR A 38 -9.45 14.25 15.69
C THR A 38 -8.65 12.95 15.63
N PRO A 39 -9.22 11.81 16.07
CA PRO A 39 -8.52 10.54 15.96
C PRO A 39 -8.35 10.18 14.48
N SER A 40 -7.21 9.56 14.15
CA SER A 40 -6.96 9.02 12.82
C SER A 40 -8.04 8.00 12.43
N ILE A 41 -8.15 7.70 11.13
CA ILE A 41 -9.14 6.74 10.61
C ILE A 41 -9.05 5.39 11.34
N MET A 42 -7.84 4.92 11.63
CA MET A 42 -7.63 3.66 12.35
C MET A 42 -8.06 3.75 13.81
N GLN A 43 -7.71 4.84 14.51
CA GLN A 43 -8.13 5.06 15.90
C GLN A 43 -9.65 5.20 16.02
N ALA A 44 -10.29 5.93 15.11
CA ALA A 44 -11.74 6.11 15.07
C ALA A 44 -12.47 4.77 14.85
N LYS A 45 -11.99 3.94 13.91
CA LYS A 45 -12.53 2.59 13.70
C LYS A 45 -12.35 1.71 14.94
N LEU A 46 -11.18 1.74 15.56
CA LEU A 46 -10.90 0.97 16.77
C LEU A 46 -11.83 1.40 17.91
N LEU A 47 -11.95 2.70 18.15
CA LEU A 47 -12.87 3.25 19.15
C LEU A 47 -14.31 2.81 18.89
N LYS A 48 -14.76 2.88 17.64
CA LYS A 48 -16.10 2.43 17.24
C LYS A 48 -16.34 0.96 17.60
N ILE A 49 -15.43 0.07 17.20
CA ILE A 49 -15.52 -1.37 17.49
C ILE A 49 -15.59 -1.60 19.01
N LEU A 50 -14.71 -0.95 19.78
CA LEU A 50 -14.71 -1.12 21.23
C LEU A 50 -16.01 -0.61 21.86
N CYS A 51 -16.55 0.50 21.37
CA CYS A 51 -17.81 1.06 21.86
C CYS A 51 -19.01 0.17 21.52
N GLU A 52 -19.04 -0.44 20.34
CA GLU A 52 -20.09 -1.38 19.93
C GLU A 52 -20.10 -2.66 20.77
N TYR A 53 -18.93 -3.11 21.26
CA TYR A 53 -18.82 -4.31 22.10
C TYR A 53 -19.07 -4.05 23.59
N HIS A 54 -19.06 -2.79 24.02
CA HIS A 54 -19.32 -2.42 25.41
C HIS A 54 -20.70 -2.94 25.87
N PRO A 55 -20.82 -3.51 27.09
CA PRO A 55 -19.84 -3.55 28.18
C PRO A 55 -18.88 -4.75 28.16
N SER A 56 -18.98 -5.62 27.16
CA SER A 56 -18.15 -6.83 27.08
C SER A 56 -16.77 -6.54 26.47
N PRO A 57 -15.74 -7.32 26.81
CA PRO A 57 -14.46 -7.24 26.12
C PRO A 57 -14.60 -7.73 24.67
N CYS A 58 -13.98 -7.01 23.74
CA CYS A 58 -13.88 -7.39 22.34
C CYS A 58 -12.66 -8.32 22.14
N PRO A 59 -12.86 -9.51 21.57
CA PRO A 59 -11.79 -10.44 21.21
C PRO A 59 -10.76 -9.84 20.24
N ASN A 60 -9.48 -10.14 20.47
CA ASN A 60 -8.38 -9.65 19.64
C ASN A 60 -8.54 -10.01 18.15
N ASP A 61 -9.04 -11.20 17.85
CA ASP A 61 -9.24 -11.66 16.48
C ASP A 61 -10.35 -10.87 15.77
N GLN A 62 -11.41 -10.51 16.49
CA GLN A 62 -12.49 -9.69 15.96
C GLN A 62 -12.03 -8.25 15.71
N ILE A 63 -11.26 -7.66 16.63
CA ILE A 63 -10.66 -6.34 16.42
C ILE A 63 -9.75 -6.35 15.18
N ILE A 64 -8.89 -7.38 15.04
CA ILE A 64 -7.98 -7.50 13.90
C ILE A 64 -8.76 -7.64 12.60
N LYS A 65 -9.77 -8.53 12.54
CA LYS A 65 -10.61 -8.73 11.35
C LYS A 65 -11.34 -7.44 10.94
N ALA A 66 -11.83 -6.67 11.90
CA ALA A 66 -12.57 -5.44 11.61
C ALA A 66 -11.65 -4.28 11.18
N LEU A 67 -10.46 -4.16 11.78
CA LEU A 67 -9.49 -3.12 11.41
C LEU A 67 -8.74 -3.43 10.11
N TRP A 68 -8.40 -4.70 9.88
CA TRP A 68 -7.61 -5.18 8.75
C TRP A 68 -8.25 -6.42 8.09
N PRO A 69 -9.35 -6.26 7.33
CA PRO A 69 -10.12 -7.38 6.80
C PRO A 69 -9.37 -8.30 5.83
N HIS A 70 -8.29 -7.82 5.21
CA HIS A 70 -7.53 -8.54 4.19
C HIS A 70 -6.07 -8.79 4.58
N GLY A 71 -5.67 -8.51 5.82
CA GLY A 71 -4.28 -8.55 6.24
C GLY A 71 -3.99 -9.68 7.24
N PHE A 72 -2.90 -10.42 7.01
CA PHE A 72 -2.26 -11.22 8.06
C PHE A 72 -1.48 -10.26 8.98
N ILE A 73 -2.17 -9.75 10.00
CA ILE A 73 -1.60 -8.78 10.94
C ILE A 73 -1.13 -9.49 12.21
N SER A 74 0.05 -9.11 12.69
CA SER A 74 0.59 -9.61 13.95
C SER A 74 -0.18 -9.08 15.16
N SER A 75 -0.22 -9.85 16.25
CA SER A 75 -0.76 -9.39 17.54
C SER A 75 -0.04 -8.13 18.08
N GLU A 76 1.22 -7.93 17.71
CA GLU A 76 1.98 -6.74 18.04
C GLU A 76 1.39 -5.49 17.41
N SER A 77 0.94 -5.57 16.15
CA SER A 77 0.35 -4.44 15.44
C SER A 77 -0.96 -3.96 16.11
N LEU A 78 -1.79 -4.90 16.57
CA LEU A 78 -2.97 -4.59 17.39
C LEU A 78 -2.55 -3.88 18.69
N THR A 79 -1.53 -4.41 19.38
CA THR A 79 -1.02 -3.83 20.63
C THR A 79 -0.51 -2.40 20.43
N GLN A 80 0.20 -2.15 19.31
CA GLN A 80 0.65 -0.81 18.94
C GLN A 80 -0.52 0.13 18.60
N ALA A 81 -1.55 -0.36 17.89
CA ALA A 81 -2.74 0.44 17.59
C ALA A 81 -3.51 0.83 18.86
N ILE A 82 -3.64 -0.09 19.82
CA ILE A 82 -4.22 0.17 21.14
C ILE A 82 -3.37 1.21 21.87
N LYS A 83 -2.04 1.03 21.92
CA LYS A 83 -1.12 1.97 22.58
C LYS A 83 -1.26 3.39 22.00
N ARG A 84 -1.20 3.55 20.68
CA ARG A 84 -1.36 4.85 20.01
C ARG A 84 -2.73 5.47 20.27
N THR A 85 -3.77 4.66 20.43
CA THR A 85 -5.11 5.15 20.79
C THR A 85 -5.15 5.64 22.23
N ARG A 86 -4.55 4.90 23.17
CA ARG A 86 -4.41 5.34 24.57
C ARG A 86 -3.62 6.64 24.68
N ASP A 87 -2.48 6.73 23.99
CA ASP A 87 -1.62 7.93 23.99
C ASP A 87 -2.40 9.15 23.47
N PHE A 88 -3.23 8.98 22.43
CA PHE A 88 -4.08 10.05 21.90
C PHE A 88 -5.19 10.48 22.87
N LEU A 89 -5.77 9.54 23.60
CA LEU A 89 -6.83 9.81 24.59
C LEU A 89 -6.27 10.23 25.96
N ASN A 90 -4.93 10.32 26.08
CA ASN A 90 -4.24 10.58 27.33
C ASN A 90 -4.55 9.55 28.44
N ASP A 91 -4.80 8.29 28.06
CA ASP A 91 -5.09 7.16 28.95
C ASP A 91 -3.80 6.55 29.52
N GLU A 92 -3.07 7.34 30.33
CA GLU A 92 -1.79 6.92 30.91
C GLU A 92 -1.96 5.76 31.91
N HIS A 93 -3.08 5.74 32.63
CA HIS A 93 -3.37 4.75 33.66
C HIS A 93 -4.05 3.47 33.13
N LYS A 94 -4.35 3.40 31.82
CA LYS A 94 -5.02 2.26 31.16
C LYS A 94 -6.37 1.93 31.77
N THR A 95 -7.09 2.96 32.21
CA THR A 95 -8.42 2.88 32.83
C THR A 95 -9.53 3.08 31.80
N LEU A 96 -9.23 3.76 30.68
CA LEU A 96 -10.18 3.93 29.60
C LEU A 96 -10.26 2.68 28.71
N ILE A 97 -9.11 2.24 28.19
CA ILE A 97 -9.03 1.00 27.41
C ILE A 97 -8.33 -0.02 28.29
N GLU A 98 -9.06 -1.01 28.77
CA GLU A 98 -8.56 -2.06 29.66
C GLU A 98 -8.23 -3.33 28.87
N ASN A 99 -7.15 -4.01 29.27
CA ASN A 99 -6.85 -5.35 28.75
C ASN A 99 -7.47 -6.39 29.68
N VAL A 100 -8.41 -7.18 29.15
CA VAL A 100 -9.03 -8.29 29.86
C VAL A 100 -8.30 -9.58 29.48
N LYS A 101 -7.61 -10.16 30.46
CA LYS A 101 -6.76 -11.35 30.27
C LYS A 101 -7.52 -12.46 29.55
N LEU A 102 -6.93 -12.99 28.47
CA LEU A 102 -7.49 -14.05 27.60
C LEU A 102 -8.78 -13.68 26.83
N GLN A 103 -9.33 -12.48 27.02
CA GLN A 103 -10.59 -12.07 26.38
C GLN A 103 -10.42 -10.92 25.38
N GLY A 104 -9.39 -10.09 25.53
CA GLY A 104 -9.07 -9.00 24.59
C GLY A 104 -9.13 -7.63 25.26
N TYR A 105 -9.78 -6.66 24.62
CA TYR A 105 -9.82 -5.27 25.09
C TYR A 105 -11.24 -4.80 25.37
N ARG A 106 -11.41 -4.04 26.44
CA ARG A 106 -12.67 -3.39 26.81
C ARG A 106 -12.46 -1.89 26.89
N ILE A 107 -13.43 -1.10 26.43
CA ILE A 107 -13.47 0.34 26.68
C ILE A 107 -14.43 0.62 27.82
N ASN A 108 -14.14 1.61 28.67
CA ASN A 108 -15.02 2.01 29.75
C ASN A 108 -15.88 3.21 29.30
N ILE A 109 -17.20 3.04 29.27
CA ILE A 109 -18.16 4.06 28.85
C ILE A 109 -19.08 4.41 30.02
N ILE A 110 -19.13 5.70 30.36
CA ILE A 110 -20.00 6.21 31.43
C ILE A 110 -21.43 6.37 30.90
N GLN A 111 -21.59 7.00 29.74
CA GLN A 111 -22.90 7.19 29.10
C GLN A 111 -22.77 7.30 27.58
N VAL A 112 -23.87 6.99 26.89
CA VAL A 112 -24.01 7.16 25.45
C VAL A 112 -25.22 8.05 25.19
N ILE A 113 -25.00 9.16 24.50
CA ILE A 113 -26.05 10.07 24.07
C ILE A 113 -26.34 9.78 22.61
N VAL A 114 -27.54 9.26 22.34
CA VAL A 114 -28.06 9.06 20.99
C VAL A 114 -29.13 10.10 20.73
N SER A 115 -28.90 11.00 19.78
CA SER A 115 -29.88 11.98 19.33
C SER A 115 -30.32 11.64 17.92
N GLU A 116 -31.60 11.30 17.76
CA GLU A 116 -32.26 11.06 16.46
C GLU A 116 -32.69 12.34 15.75
N ASN A 117 -32.46 13.51 16.34
CA ASN A 117 -32.83 14.77 15.72
C ASN A 117 -32.09 14.97 14.39
N ILE A 118 -32.83 15.41 13.37
CA ILE A 118 -32.34 15.82 12.05
C ILE A 118 -31.32 16.94 12.27
N VAL A 119 -30.06 16.58 12.46
CA VAL A 119 -28.96 17.55 12.46
C VAL A 119 -28.83 17.98 11.01
N ASP A 120 -28.93 19.30 10.76
CA ASP A 120 -28.63 19.87 9.46
C ASP A 120 -27.34 19.25 8.94
N GLU A 121 -27.38 18.77 7.70
CA GLU A 121 -26.32 18.01 7.05
C GLU A 121 -24.93 18.68 7.19
N ALA A 122 -24.88 19.98 7.47
CA ALA A 122 -23.69 20.77 7.76
C ALA A 122 -22.83 20.30 8.94
N ASP A 123 -23.37 19.77 10.05
CA ASP A 123 -22.58 19.49 11.27
C ASP A 123 -21.79 18.16 11.19
N CYS A 124 -22.41 17.11 10.61
CA CYS A 124 -21.73 15.84 10.34
C CYS A 124 -20.95 15.84 9.01
N SER A 125 -21.28 16.73 8.06
CA SER A 125 -20.67 16.79 6.73
C SER A 125 -19.46 17.73 6.64
N GLN A 126 -18.99 18.31 7.76
CA GLN A 126 -17.59 18.77 7.86
C GLN A 126 -16.55 17.64 7.68
N LYS A 127 -17.01 16.39 7.45
CA LYS A 127 -16.23 15.27 6.88
C LYS A 127 -15.99 15.34 5.36
N LYS A 128 -16.19 16.48 4.68
CA LYS A 128 -15.66 16.67 3.30
C LYS A 128 -14.26 17.27 3.21
N SER A 129 -13.59 17.63 4.31
CA SER A 129 -12.24 18.23 4.23
C SER A 129 -11.08 17.22 4.16
N VAL A 130 -11.29 15.92 4.45
CA VAL A 130 -10.24 14.91 4.17
C VAL A 130 -10.15 14.63 2.67
N LYS A 131 -11.25 14.78 1.92
CA LYS A 131 -11.23 14.75 0.45
C LYS A 131 -10.75 16.08 -0.15
N GLU A 132 -10.76 17.17 0.61
CA GLU A 132 -10.18 18.46 0.17
C GLU A 132 -8.70 18.66 0.55
N ARG A 133 -8.12 17.85 1.45
CA ARG A 133 -6.65 17.79 1.61
C ARG A 133 -5.93 17.02 0.50
N ILE A 134 -6.68 16.42 -0.43
CA ILE A 134 -6.19 16.04 -1.77
C ILE A 134 -7.00 16.76 -2.84
N LYS A 135 -7.38 18.02 -2.60
CA LYS A 135 -7.52 18.95 -3.71
C LYS A 135 -6.12 19.48 -3.94
N ILE A 136 -5.31 18.75 -4.71
CA ILE A 136 -4.15 19.36 -5.37
C ILE A 136 -4.72 20.63 -6.01
N GLU A 137 -4.25 21.80 -5.60
CA GLU A 137 -4.62 23.05 -6.25
C GLU A 137 -4.06 23.01 -7.68
N TRP A 138 -4.79 22.38 -8.59
CA TRP A 138 -4.54 22.42 -10.03
C TRP A 138 -4.69 23.84 -10.59
N GLY A 139 -5.05 24.84 -9.76
CA GLY A 139 -5.19 26.24 -10.13
C GLY A 139 -3.89 27.05 -10.13
N LYS A 140 -2.76 26.52 -9.65
CA LYS A 140 -1.45 27.22 -9.66
C LYS A 140 -0.26 26.34 -10.03
N ILE A 141 -0.49 25.18 -10.62
CA ILE A 141 0.63 24.39 -11.17
C ILE A 141 1.06 25.08 -12.46
N ASN A 142 2.27 25.65 -12.44
CA ASN A 142 2.87 26.21 -13.64
C ASN A 142 3.15 25.06 -14.61
N VAL A 143 2.27 24.88 -15.62
CA VAL A 143 2.33 23.77 -16.58
C VAL A 143 3.47 23.91 -17.59
N VAL A 144 4.07 25.10 -17.68
CA VAL A 144 5.16 25.43 -18.61
C VAL A 144 6.38 24.51 -18.45
N PRO A 145 6.97 24.30 -17.26
CA PRO A 145 8.08 23.35 -17.10
C PRO A 145 7.72 21.93 -17.54
N TYR A 146 6.51 21.43 -17.25
CA TYR A 146 6.08 20.10 -17.65
C TYR A 146 5.98 19.95 -19.17
N LEU A 147 5.47 20.97 -19.86
CA LEU A 147 5.45 21.01 -21.33
C LEU A 147 6.87 21.01 -21.91
N VAL A 148 7.79 21.81 -21.34
CA VAL A 148 9.20 21.85 -21.78
C VAL A 148 9.89 20.49 -21.57
N PHE A 149 9.72 19.86 -20.40
CA PHE A 149 10.30 18.53 -20.13
C PHE A 149 9.71 17.45 -21.04
N SER A 150 8.40 17.51 -21.32
CA SER A 150 7.74 16.57 -22.25
C SER A 150 8.29 16.71 -23.68
N ALA A 151 8.50 17.94 -24.16
CA ALA A 151 9.05 18.20 -25.48
C ALA A 151 10.52 17.75 -25.58
N LEU A 152 11.32 17.99 -24.54
CA LEU A 152 12.70 17.48 -24.44
C LEU A 152 12.74 15.95 -24.45
N TYR A 153 11.86 15.30 -23.70
CA TYR A 153 11.80 13.84 -23.67
C TYR A 153 11.47 13.25 -25.05
N VAL A 154 10.45 13.79 -25.73
CA VAL A 154 10.08 13.38 -27.09
C VAL A 154 11.22 13.62 -28.08
N ALA A 155 11.96 14.72 -27.95
CA ALA A 155 13.12 15.01 -28.79
C ALA A 155 14.32 14.06 -28.55
N LEU A 156 14.42 13.46 -27.35
CA LEU A 156 15.48 12.51 -27.01
C LEU A 156 15.18 11.07 -27.46
N LEU A 157 13.90 10.70 -27.63
CA LEU A 157 13.51 9.35 -28.07
C LEU A 157 14.18 8.89 -29.39
N PRO A 158 14.28 9.72 -30.45
CA PRO A 158 14.96 9.33 -31.69
C PRO A 158 16.46 9.12 -31.50
N VAL A 159 17.09 9.91 -30.63
CA VAL A 159 18.53 9.81 -30.33
C VAL A 159 18.82 8.51 -29.58
N ILE A 160 17.99 8.18 -28.61
CA ILE A 160 18.06 6.92 -27.85
C ILE A 160 17.79 5.73 -28.78
N TRP A 161 16.80 5.83 -29.66
CA TRP A 161 16.50 4.78 -30.64
C TRP A 161 17.65 4.55 -31.62
N TRP A 162 18.26 5.62 -32.12
CA TRP A 162 19.42 5.55 -33.01
C TRP A 162 20.64 4.93 -32.33
N SER A 163 20.95 5.33 -31.10
CA SER A 163 22.08 4.77 -30.35
C SER A 163 21.85 3.29 -30.03
N TYR A 164 20.63 2.90 -29.66
CA TYR A 164 20.27 1.51 -29.45
C TYR A 164 20.37 0.69 -30.73
N GLY A 165 19.96 1.26 -31.88
CA GLY A 165 20.11 0.65 -33.19
C GLY A 165 21.57 0.43 -33.60
N GLN A 166 22.44 1.42 -33.38
CA GLN A 166 23.87 1.29 -33.64
C GLN A 166 24.52 0.23 -32.75
N TRP A 167 24.19 0.22 -31.45
CA TRP A 167 24.68 -0.82 -30.53
C TRP A 167 24.22 -2.22 -30.96
N TYR A 168 22.94 -2.37 -31.32
CA TYR A 168 22.39 -3.64 -31.77
C TYR A 168 23.07 -4.17 -33.05
N GLN A 169 23.36 -3.29 -34.01
CA GLN A 169 24.08 -3.69 -35.23
C GLN A 169 25.54 -4.08 -34.97
N HIS A 170 26.22 -3.41 -34.02
CA HIS A 170 27.59 -3.75 -33.65
C HIS A 170 27.68 -5.12 -32.96
N GLU A 171 26.74 -5.43 -32.06
CA GLU A 171 26.70 -6.72 -31.37
C GLU A 171 26.43 -7.88 -32.34
N LEU A 172 25.49 -7.70 -33.29
CA LEU A 172 25.26 -8.70 -34.34
C LEU A 172 26.48 -8.89 -35.25
N ALA A 173 27.18 -7.80 -35.60
CA ALA A 173 28.36 -7.87 -36.45
C ALA A 173 29.49 -8.69 -35.78
N GLY A 174 29.69 -8.53 -34.46
CA GLY A 174 30.63 -9.33 -33.68
C GLY A 174 30.31 -10.84 -33.76
N ILE A 175 29.04 -11.22 -33.54
CA ILE A 175 28.60 -12.62 -33.62
C ILE A 175 28.82 -13.21 -35.02
N THR A 176 28.58 -12.42 -36.08
CA THR A 176 28.79 -12.90 -37.47
C THR A 176 30.26 -13.09 -37.82
N HIS A 177 31.17 -12.33 -37.22
CA HIS A 177 32.60 -12.45 -37.46
C HIS A 177 33.16 -13.73 -36.82
N ASP A 178 32.80 -14.01 -35.56
CA ASP A 178 33.21 -15.23 -34.85
C ASP A 178 32.73 -16.50 -35.56
N LEU A 179 31.49 -16.49 -36.08
CA LEU A 179 30.95 -17.63 -36.84
C LEU A 179 31.71 -17.87 -38.17
N ARG A 180 32.25 -16.82 -38.78
CA ARG A 180 32.98 -16.92 -40.06
C ARG A 180 34.41 -17.44 -39.86
N ASP A 181 35.03 -17.11 -38.73
CA ASP A 181 36.35 -17.61 -38.36
C ASP A 181 36.29 -19.08 -37.89
N LEU A 182 35.21 -19.49 -37.22
CA LEU A 182 34.93 -20.90 -36.92
C LEU A 182 34.76 -21.76 -38.18
N ALA A 183 34.21 -21.20 -39.27
CA ALA A 183 34.03 -21.90 -40.55
C ALA A 183 35.34 -22.08 -41.35
N ARG A 184 36.45 -21.46 -40.92
CA ARG A 184 37.77 -21.59 -41.59
C ARG A 184 38.67 -22.66 -40.97
N LEU A 185 38.27 -23.30 -39.87
CA LEU A 185 39.03 -24.38 -39.25
C LEU A 185 38.94 -25.66 -40.10
N PRO A 186 40.07 -26.26 -40.54
CA PRO A 186 40.04 -27.50 -41.31
C PRO A 186 39.55 -28.65 -40.41
N GLY A 187 38.52 -29.37 -40.88
CA GLY A 187 37.91 -30.51 -40.16
C GLY A 187 36.52 -30.24 -39.57
N ILE A 188 36.01 -29.00 -39.66
CA ILE A 188 34.69 -28.64 -39.12
C ILE A 188 33.69 -28.40 -40.25
N THR A 189 32.67 -29.25 -40.36
CA THR A 189 31.56 -29.04 -41.29
C THR A 189 30.36 -28.52 -40.51
N ILE A 190 29.98 -27.27 -40.74
CA ILE A 190 28.84 -26.63 -40.08
C ILE A 190 27.64 -26.70 -41.02
N GLN A 191 26.59 -27.44 -40.64
CA GLN A 191 25.30 -27.40 -41.34
C GLN A 191 24.29 -26.67 -40.46
N LYS A 192 23.84 -25.50 -40.93
CA LYS A 192 22.75 -24.77 -40.30
C LYS A 192 21.43 -25.45 -40.69
N LEU A 193 20.84 -26.21 -39.76
CA LEU A 193 19.56 -26.89 -39.99
C LEU A 193 18.36 -25.95 -39.81
N SER A 194 18.45 -24.95 -38.91
CA SER A 194 17.38 -23.98 -38.61
C SER A 194 17.93 -22.79 -37.79
N GLU A 195 17.18 -21.69 -37.63
CA GLU A 195 17.56 -20.55 -36.78
C GLU A 195 17.80 -20.93 -35.30
N GLN A 196 17.25 -22.06 -34.86
CA GLN A 196 17.25 -22.48 -33.45
C GLN A 196 18.08 -23.74 -33.15
N LYS A 197 18.68 -24.36 -34.18
CA LYS A 197 19.46 -25.60 -34.01
C LYS A 197 20.66 -25.61 -34.94
N LEU A 198 21.85 -25.76 -34.35
CA LEU A 198 23.13 -25.75 -35.06
C LEU A 198 23.81 -27.09 -34.84
N MET A 199 24.19 -27.75 -35.94
CA MET A 199 24.94 -29.00 -35.92
C MET A 199 26.34 -28.75 -36.47
N PHE A 200 27.35 -29.12 -35.69
CA PHE A 200 28.74 -29.07 -36.11
C PHE A 200 29.39 -30.43 -35.87
N ALA A 201 30.10 -30.92 -36.88
CA ALA A 201 30.93 -32.10 -36.79
C ALA A 201 32.38 -31.65 -36.54
N ILE A 202 32.97 -32.10 -35.43
CA ILE A 202 34.40 -31.91 -35.14
C ILE A 202 34.97 -33.33 -35.04
N ASP A 203 35.77 -33.72 -36.05
CA ASP A 203 36.32 -35.07 -36.21
C ASP A 203 35.23 -36.19 -36.15
N GLN A 204 35.43 -37.22 -35.33
CA GLN A 204 34.52 -38.37 -35.16
C GLN A 204 33.35 -38.11 -34.19
N HIS A 205 33.10 -36.86 -33.80
CA HIS A 205 32.02 -36.50 -32.89
C HIS A 205 31.07 -35.51 -33.57
N GLN A 206 29.79 -35.88 -33.65
CA GLN A 206 28.74 -34.96 -34.07
C GLN A 206 28.13 -34.32 -32.82
N CYS A 207 28.16 -32.99 -32.75
CA CYS A 207 27.56 -32.24 -31.66
C CYS A 207 26.40 -31.39 -32.19
N SER A 208 25.28 -31.41 -31.47
CA SER A 208 24.13 -30.55 -31.74
C SER A 208 23.89 -29.62 -30.56
N VAL A 209 23.76 -28.33 -30.86
CA VAL A 209 23.44 -27.29 -29.88
C VAL A 209 21.99 -26.89 -30.07
N ASN A 210 21.21 -27.01 -28.99
CA ASN A 210 19.84 -26.53 -28.91
C ASN A 210 19.79 -25.24 -28.07
N TYR A 211 19.52 -24.11 -28.71
CA TYR A 211 19.55 -22.80 -28.06
C TYR A 211 18.37 -22.57 -27.10
N GLU A 212 17.23 -23.23 -27.29
CA GLU A 212 16.08 -23.09 -26.39
C GLU A 212 16.32 -23.77 -25.05
N GLN A 213 16.96 -24.93 -25.06
CA GLN A 213 17.19 -25.74 -23.88
C GLN A 213 18.55 -25.48 -23.21
N LYS A 214 19.41 -24.67 -23.84
CA LYS A 214 20.82 -24.43 -23.44
C LYS A 214 21.61 -25.73 -23.26
N THR A 215 21.28 -26.75 -24.05
CA THR A 215 21.93 -28.06 -23.98
C THR A 215 22.84 -28.27 -25.18
N LEU A 216 23.99 -28.87 -24.90
CA LEU A 216 24.99 -29.25 -25.89
C LEU A 216 25.14 -30.77 -25.81
N GLU A 217 24.67 -31.45 -26.86
CA GLU A 217 24.70 -32.92 -26.93
C GLU A 217 25.73 -33.33 -27.97
N CYS A 218 26.75 -34.07 -27.54
CA CYS A 218 27.77 -34.63 -28.41
C CYS A 218 27.66 -36.15 -28.43
N THR A 219 27.51 -36.70 -29.63
CA THR A 219 27.52 -38.13 -29.89
C THR A 219 28.77 -38.51 -30.65
N LYS A 220 29.52 -39.48 -30.11
CA LYS A 220 30.65 -40.11 -30.79
C LYS A 220 30.12 -41.11 -31.80
N ASN A 221 30.60 -41.04 -33.04
CA ASN A 221 30.35 -42.07 -34.04
C ASN A 221 31.30 -43.25 -33.84
#